data_AF-G4YLC8-F1
#
_entry.id   AF-G4YLC8-F1
#
_cell.length_a   1.000
_cell.length_b   1.000
_cell.length_c   1.000
_cell.angle_alpha   90.00
_cell.angle_beta   90.00
_cell.angle_gamma   90.00
#
_symmetry.space_group_name_H-M   'P 1'
#
loop_
_entity.id
_entity.type
_entity.pdbx_description
1 polymer ?
#
loop_
_entity_poly.entity_id
_entity_poly.type
_entity_poly.pdbx_seq_one_letter_code
_entity_poly.pdbx_strand_id
1 'polypeptide(L)'
;MPRRFSNEVVSERARYEHVSSHASVEEVHIAVHSYDMFQYVVSYNYGNLGVGKVFRCVSHEQCPIRLRMVQVRDEEEEIPVSYRLEVSRVHGTTLAKKKPVGIVLCLKAEVDALLKTGSTTKTCQEILIKKYEGQPEMLAKIPDEEQLSNRRVTLVKNGVVAKTGRWKRARTPSVESEISEERMGRDNEVEEKVQHDDGEADDHFDKTKLMKEFAAFPARPVLWNVLKVRYIDDKNGSMVTQWLTGQVIGWETGEHKPAKWMVRFTDGEKGRLELEELVTMIRMSVRLGLNVTGRPLDI
;
A
#
# COMPACT_ATOMS: atom_id res chain seq x y z
N MET A 1 -55.00 34.16 -13.88
CA MET A 1 -53.53 33.99 -13.93
C MET A 1 -53.08 33.28 -12.66
N PRO A 2 -52.99 31.94 -12.63
CA PRO A 2 -52.56 31.22 -11.43
C PRO A 2 -51.02 31.20 -11.35
N ARG A 3 -50.51 31.57 -10.17
CA ARG A 3 -49.07 31.58 -9.85
C ARG A 3 -48.54 30.15 -9.86
N ARG A 4 -47.47 29.93 -10.64
CA ARG A 4 -46.70 28.69 -10.66
C ARG A 4 -46.11 28.47 -9.26
N PHE A 5 -46.55 27.41 -8.59
CA PHE A 5 -45.79 26.82 -7.50
C PHE A 5 -44.55 26.19 -8.11
N SER A 6 -43.40 26.81 -7.89
CA SER A 6 -42.11 26.17 -8.06
C SER A 6 -42.06 25.00 -7.09
N ASN A 7 -42.17 23.77 -7.62
CA ASN A 7 -41.73 22.57 -6.94
C ASN A 7 -40.22 22.70 -6.73
N GLU A 8 -39.82 23.30 -5.62
CA GLU A 8 -38.52 23.04 -5.03
C GLU A 8 -38.51 21.57 -4.65
N VAL A 9 -37.90 20.75 -5.51
CA VAL A 9 -37.51 19.39 -5.17
C VAL A 9 -36.50 19.54 -4.04
N VAL A 10 -36.99 19.44 -2.81
CA VAL A 10 -36.17 19.30 -1.61
C VAL A 10 -35.32 18.05 -1.85
N SER A 11 -34.04 18.27 -2.14
CA SER A 11 -33.03 17.22 -2.24
C SER A 11 -32.94 16.55 -0.88
N GLU A 12 -33.65 15.44 -0.70
CA GLU A 12 -33.43 14.54 0.42
C GLU A 12 -31.94 14.20 0.43
N ARG A 13 -31.19 14.78 1.38
CA ARG A 13 -29.81 14.40 1.62
C ARG A 13 -29.81 12.90 1.81
N ALA A 14 -29.22 12.18 0.86
CA ALA A 14 -29.19 10.72 0.89
C ALA A 14 -28.67 10.28 2.28
N ARG A 15 -29.49 9.55 3.02
CA ARG A 15 -29.13 9.04 4.35
C ARG A 15 -28.04 8.00 4.14
N TYR A 16 -26.87 8.20 4.74
CA TYR A 16 -25.80 7.22 4.71
C TYR A 16 -25.76 6.49 6.04
N GLU A 17 -25.73 5.17 5.97
CA GLU A 17 -25.64 4.25 7.09
C GLU A 17 -24.20 3.76 7.24
N HIS A 18 -23.74 3.66 8.48
CA HIS A 18 -22.40 3.16 8.78
C HIS A 18 -22.29 1.67 8.47
N VAL A 19 -21.22 1.28 7.77
CA VAL A 19 -20.93 -0.12 7.42
C VAL A 19 -19.75 -0.65 8.25
N SER A 20 -18.64 0.10 8.27
CA SER A 20 -17.42 -0.32 8.96
C SER A 20 -16.44 0.84 9.16
N SER A 21 -15.55 0.70 10.14
CA SER A 21 -14.45 1.64 10.45
C SER A 21 -13.10 0.98 10.17
N HIS A 22 -12.14 1.76 9.68
CA HIS A 22 -10.83 1.29 9.21
C HIS A 22 -9.72 2.25 9.65
N ALA A 23 -8.51 1.72 9.81
CA ALA A 23 -7.35 2.50 10.24
C ALA A 23 -6.67 3.23 9.07
N SER A 24 -6.87 2.74 7.84
CA SER A 24 -6.23 3.30 6.64
C SER A 24 -7.19 3.44 5.47
N VAL A 25 -6.79 4.27 4.50
CA VAL A 25 -7.53 4.45 3.24
C VAL A 25 -7.55 3.15 2.44
N GLU A 26 -6.43 2.42 2.43
CA GLU A 26 -6.25 1.15 1.72
C GLU A 26 -7.24 0.10 2.22
N GLU A 27 -7.40 -0.01 3.54
CA GLU A 27 -8.39 -0.91 4.17
C GLU A 27 -9.82 -0.57 3.76
N VAL A 28 -10.18 0.72 3.69
CA VAL A 28 -11.52 1.10 3.17
C VAL A 28 -11.69 0.69 1.72
N HIS A 29 -10.65 0.83 0.88
CA HIS A 29 -10.76 0.39 -0.51
C HIS A 29 -10.96 -1.13 -0.57
N ILE A 30 -10.27 -1.91 0.26
CA ILE A 30 -10.50 -3.36 0.39
C ILE A 30 -11.94 -3.62 0.83
N ALA A 31 -12.44 -2.90 1.84
CA ALA A 31 -13.79 -3.03 2.37
C ALA A 31 -14.89 -2.69 1.33
N VAL A 32 -14.67 -1.67 0.50
CA VAL A 32 -15.55 -1.36 -0.63
C VAL A 32 -15.62 -2.53 -1.60
N HIS A 33 -14.48 -3.17 -1.88
CA HIS A 33 -14.40 -4.32 -2.77
C HIS A 33 -14.89 -5.63 -2.13
N SER A 34 -15.01 -5.70 -0.80
CA SER A 34 -15.57 -6.86 -0.09
C SER A 34 -17.04 -6.70 0.30
N TYR A 35 -17.60 -5.48 0.23
CA TYR A 35 -18.94 -5.14 0.73
C TYR A 35 -20.06 -6.11 0.31
N ASP A 36 -20.14 -6.41 -1.00
CA ASP A 36 -21.04 -7.42 -1.55
C ASP A 36 -20.47 -8.01 -2.84
N MET A 37 -21.19 -8.89 -3.53
CA MET A 37 -20.72 -9.56 -4.75
C MET A 37 -20.47 -8.63 -5.96
N PHE A 38 -20.85 -7.35 -5.88
CA PHE A 38 -20.83 -6.43 -7.01
C PHE A 38 -19.57 -5.57 -7.06
N GLN A 39 -19.38 -4.91 -8.20
CA GLN A 39 -18.21 -4.07 -8.45
C GLN A 39 -18.52 -2.60 -8.27
N TYR A 40 -17.55 -1.93 -7.66
CA TYR A 40 -17.60 -0.50 -7.39
C TYR A 40 -16.41 0.19 -8.02
N VAL A 41 -16.67 1.38 -8.57
CA VAL A 41 -15.64 2.28 -9.08
C VAL A 41 -15.82 3.65 -8.46
N VAL A 42 -14.73 4.41 -8.37
CA VAL A 42 -14.79 5.81 -7.94
C VAL A 42 -15.70 6.59 -8.88
N SER A 43 -16.71 7.26 -8.30
CA SER A 43 -17.64 8.12 -9.03
C SER A 43 -17.16 9.55 -9.01
N TYR A 44 -16.88 10.08 -7.82
CA TYR A 44 -16.36 11.42 -7.61
C TYR A 44 -15.65 11.50 -6.25
N ASN A 45 -14.73 12.43 -6.15
CA ASN A 45 -14.10 12.80 -4.88
C ASN A 45 -14.91 13.95 -4.25
N TYR A 46 -14.92 14.03 -2.93
CA TYR A 46 -15.60 15.09 -2.20
C TYR A 46 -14.83 15.43 -0.91
N GLY A 47 -15.08 16.61 -0.35
CA GLY A 47 -14.35 17.11 0.81
C GLY A 47 -12.98 17.70 0.46
N ASN A 48 -12.36 18.37 1.44
CA ASN A 48 -11.06 19.00 1.27
C ASN A 48 -9.96 17.93 1.11
N LEU A 49 -8.95 18.23 0.29
CA LEU A 49 -7.76 17.40 0.07
C LEU A 49 -8.00 16.02 -0.59
N GLY A 50 -9.18 15.78 -1.18
CA GLY A 50 -9.45 14.54 -1.93
C GLY A 50 -9.57 13.26 -1.08
N VAL A 51 -9.73 13.43 0.23
CA VAL A 51 -9.82 12.32 1.18
C VAL A 51 -11.21 11.66 1.13
N GLY A 52 -12.28 12.40 0.86
CA GLY A 52 -13.60 11.81 0.65
C GLY A 52 -13.72 11.21 -0.75
N LYS A 53 -14.10 9.94 -0.84
CA LYS A 53 -14.41 9.26 -2.10
C LYS A 53 -15.81 8.67 -2.07
N VAL A 54 -16.56 8.87 -3.14
CA VAL A 54 -17.83 8.18 -3.37
C VAL A 54 -17.64 7.15 -4.47
N PHE A 55 -18.07 5.93 -4.20
CA PHE A 55 -18.05 4.82 -5.12
C PHE A 55 -19.46 4.52 -5.63
N ARG A 56 -19.56 4.19 -6.91
CA ARG A 56 -20.79 3.75 -7.56
C ARG A 56 -20.65 2.31 -8.01
N CYS A 57 -21.76 1.57 -7.92
CA CYS A 57 -21.84 0.24 -8.51
C CYS A 57 -21.78 0.33 -10.05
N VAL A 58 -21.06 -0.59 -10.67
CA VAL A 58 -20.97 -0.77 -12.14
C VAL A 58 -21.58 -2.09 -12.61
N SER A 59 -21.99 -2.95 -11.68
CA SER A 59 -22.66 -4.22 -11.98
C SER A 59 -24.13 -4.04 -12.35
N HIS A 60 -24.75 -2.90 -12.02
CA HIS A 60 -26.13 -2.59 -12.40
C HIS A 60 -26.22 -1.33 -13.26
N GLU A 61 -27.17 -1.31 -14.18
CA GLU A 61 -27.50 -0.13 -14.99
C GLU A 61 -28.13 0.95 -14.10
N GLN A 62 -27.58 2.17 -14.17
CA GLN A 62 -28.05 3.32 -13.38
C GLN A 62 -28.24 3.02 -11.89
N CYS A 63 -27.36 2.19 -11.32
CA CYS A 63 -27.48 1.74 -9.94
C CYS A 63 -27.56 2.91 -8.95
N PRO A 64 -28.54 2.95 -8.02
CA PRO A 64 -28.68 4.06 -7.08
C PRO A 64 -27.77 3.92 -5.84
N ILE A 65 -27.27 2.72 -5.51
CA ILE A 65 -26.33 2.52 -4.40
C ILE A 65 -25.10 3.42 -4.51
N ARG A 66 -24.75 4.07 -3.40
CA ARG A 66 -23.49 4.80 -3.24
C ARG A 66 -22.85 4.38 -1.94
N LEU A 67 -21.59 4.00 -2.03
CA LEU A 67 -20.70 3.84 -0.90
C LEU A 67 -19.86 5.10 -0.79
N ARG A 68 -19.61 5.60 0.41
CA ARG A 68 -18.69 6.72 0.63
C ARG A 68 -17.71 6.42 1.73
N MET A 69 -16.48 6.89 1.55
CA MET A 69 -15.47 6.94 2.58
C MET A 69 -15.54 8.30 3.27
N VAL A 70 -15.60 8.30 4.60
CA VAL A 70 -15.60 9.48 5.46
C VAL A 70 -14.37 9.41 6.36
N GLN A 71 -13.54 10.47 6.35
CA GLN A 71 -12.47 10.60 7.33
C GLN A 71 -13.06 11.15 8.63
N VAL A 72 -12.69 10.51 9.74
CA VAL A 72 -13.18 10.82 11.07
C VAL A 72 -11.96 11.05 11.93
N ARG A 73 -11.92 12.23 12.53
CA ARG A 73 -10.84 12.60 13.44
C ARG A 73 -11.39 12.50 14.84
N ASP A 74 -10.78 11.66 15.64
CA ASP A 74 -11.10 11.53 17.05
C ASP A 74 -9.82 11.72 17.83
N GLU A 75 -9.74 12.80 18.61
CA GLU A 75 -8.53 13.15 19.35
C GLU A 75 -8.32 12.24 20.57
N GLU A 76 -9.37 11.54 21.01
CA GLU A 76 -9.35 10.65 22.18
C GLU A 76 -9.06 9.18 21.80
N GLU A 77 -9.33 8.76 20.56
CA GLU A 77 -9.06 7.39 20.12
C GLU A 77 -7.56 7.09 19.90
N GLU A 78 -7.18 5.83 20.12
CA GLU A 78 -5.83 5.33 19.85
C GLU A 78 -5.44 5.52 18.38
N ILE A 79 -6.40 5.55 17.45
CA ILE A 79 -6.19 5.88 16.03
C ILE A 79 -6.83 7.25 15.78
N PRO A 80 -6.05 8.35 15.73
CA PRO A 80 -6.60 9.71 15.72
C PRO A 80 -7.35 10.05 14.44
N VAL A 81 -7.18 9.23 13.41
CA VAL A 81 -7.86 9.33 12.12
C VAL A 81 -8.35 7.94 11.74
N SER A 82 -9.64 7.72 11.87
CA SER A 82 -10.31 6.54 11.34
C SER A 82 -11.04 6.89 10.05
N TYR A 83 -11.24 5.88 9.20
CA TYR A 83 -12.00 6.03 7.97
C TYR A 83 -13.24 5.16 8.06
N ARG A 84 -14.42 5.78 7.92
CA ARG A 84 -15.69 5.09 7.91
C ARG A 84 -16.15 4.83 6.47
N LEU A 85 -16.59 3.61 6.20
CA LEU A 85 -17.36 3.26 5.02
C LEU A 85 -18.85 3.41 5.36
N GLU A 86 -19.58 4.14 4.52
CA GLU A 86 -21.02 4.33 4.68
C GLU A 86 -21.77 4.08 3.37
N VAL A 87 -23.03 3.62 3.45
CA VAL A 87 -23.88 3.26 2.31
C VAL A 87 -25.19 4.05 2.32
N SER A 88 -25.70 4.53 1.18
CA SER A 88 -26.92 5.38 1.19
C SER A 88 -28.20 4.80 0.58
N ARG A 89 -28.10 3.73 -0.20
CA ARG A 89 -29.23 3.14 -0.94
C ARG A 89 -28.98 1.65 -1.20
N VAL A 90 -29.98 0.96 -1.71
CA VAL A 90 -29.88 -0.42 -2.21
C VAL A 90 -29.50 -0.47 -3.69
N HIS A 91 -29.13 -1.64 -4.20
CA HIS A 91 -28.85 -1.84 -5.62
C HIS A 91 -30.10 -1.66 -6.49
N GLY A 92 -29.86 -1.37 -7.77
CA GLY A 92 -30.89 -1.50 -8.80
C GLY A 92 -31.08 -2.97 -9.18
N THR A 93 -32.18 -3.30 -9.83
CA THR A 93 -32.49 -4.68 -10.23
C THR A 93 -31.90 -5.08 -11.58
N THR A 94 -31.49 -4.11 -12.41
CA THR A 94 -31.05 -4.35 -13.79
C THR A 94 -29.55 -4.52 -13.85
N LEU A 95 -29.08 -5.73 -14.20
CA LEU A 95 -27.66 -6.02 -14.38
C LEU A 95 -27.08 -5.34 -15.63
N ALA A 96 -25.89 -4.77 -15.50
CA ALA A 96 -25.14 -4.21 -16.60
C ALA A 96 -24.46 -5.34 -17.40
N LYS A 97 -24.39 -5.20 -18.72
CA LYS A 97 -23.77 -6.20 -19.62
C LYS A 97 -22.23 -6.26 -19.57
N LYS A 98 -21.58 -5.47 -18.71
CA LYS A 98 -20.11 -5.38 -18.66
C LYS A 98 -19.52 -6.49 -17.80
N LYS A 99 -18.55 -7.22 -18.37
CA LYS A 99 -17.76 -8.20 -17.62
C LYS A 99 -16.76 -7.52 -16.69
N PRO A 100 -16.42 -8.15 -15.54
CA PRO A 100 -15.29 -7.77 -14.69
C PRO A 100 -14.01 -7.62 -15.51
N VAL A 101 -13.24 -6.56 -15.29
CA VAL A 101 -11.90 -6.43 -15.86
C VAL A 101 -10.86 -6.59 -14.75
N GLY A 102 -10.13 -7.69 -14.77
CA GLY A 102 -9.03 -7.97 -13.84
C GLY A 102 -9.46 -8.53 -12.47
N ILE A 103 -8.47 -8.72 -11.61
CA ILE A 103 -8.64 -9.29 -10.26
C ILE A 103 -9.08 -8.19 -9.29
N VAL A 104 -10.16 -8.45 -8.56
CA VAL A 104 -10.71 -7.54 -7.54
C VAL A 104 -9.68 -7.28 -6.43
N LEU A 105 -9.62 -6.05 -5.93
CA LEU A 105 -8.57 -5.60 -5.00
C LEU A 105 -8.48 -6.46 -3.73
N CYS A 106 -9.61 -6.89 -3.16
CA CYS A 106 -9.65 -7.71 -1.95
C CYS A 106 -8.97 -9.09 -2.12
N LEU A 107 -8.95 -9.63 -3.34
CA LEU A 107 -8.30 -10.92 -3.65
C LEU A 107 -6.90 -10.75 -4.26
N LYS A 108 -6.54 -9.53 -4.68
CA LYS A 108 -5.31 -9.28 -5.44
C LYS A 108 -4.05 -9.67 -4.67
N ALA A 109 -3.96 -9.26 -3.41
CA ALA A 109 -2.78 -9.53 -2.58
C ALA A 109 -2.61 -11.04 -2.32
N GLU A 110 -3.71 -11.74 -2.08
CA GLU A 110 -3.71 -13.18 -1.86
C GLU A 110 -3.35 -13.96 -3.14
N VAL A 111 -3.93 -13.58 -4.29
CA VAL A 111 -3.56 -14.15 -5.58
C VAL A 111 -2.07 -13.93 -5.86
N ASP A 112 -1.56 -12.73 -5.59
CA ASP A 112 -0.15 -12.44 -5.77
C ASP A 112 0.73 -13.32 -4.87
N ALA A 113 0.35 -13.53 -3.61
CA ALA A 113 1.07 -14.40 -2.70
C ALA A 113 1.11 -15.85 -3.21
N LEU A 114 -0.03 -16.41 -3.63
CA LEU A 114 -0.12 -17.76 -4.17
C LEU A 114 0.69 -17.94 -5.47
N LEU A 115 0.67 -16.95 -6.36
CA LEU A 115 1.45 -16.99 -7.59
C LEU A 115 2.96 -16.85 -7.32
N LYS A 116 3.35 -16.08 -6.30
CA LYS A 116 4.76 -15.94 -5.87
C LYS A 116 5.32 -17.23 -5.29
N THR A 117 4.52 -18.00 -4.55
CA THR A 117 4.92 -19.32 -4.03
C THR A 117 5.05 -20.39 -5.11
N GLY A 118 4.80 -20.04 -6.39
CA GLY A 118 4.95 -20.95 -7.52
C GLY A 118 3.73 -21.82 -7.80
N SER A 119 2.58 -21.54 -7.17
CA SER A 119 1.34 -22.28 -7.43
C SER A 119 0.87 -22.09 -8.88
N THR A 120 0.32 -23.16 -9.46
CA THR A 120 -0.31 -23.08 -10.79
C THR A 120 -1.62 -22.29 -10.72
N THR A 121 -2.10 -21.76 -11.85
CA THR A 121 -3.36 -21.01 -11.91
C THR A 121 -4.55 -21.82 -11.38
N LYS A 122 -4.62 -23.12 -11.70
CA LYS A 122 -5.66 -24.03 -11.21
C LYS A 122 -5.58 -24.25 -9.70
N THR A 123 -4.37 -24.54 -9.20
CA THR A 123 -4.15 -24.70 -7.76
C THR A 123 -4.48 -23.43 -6.99
N CYS A 124 -4.11 -22.25 -7.51
CA CYS A 124 -4.50 -20.97 -6.91
C CYS A 124 -6.02 -20.85 -6.81
N GLN A 125 -6.75 -21.20 -7.86
CA GLN A 125 -8.20 -21.11 -7.89
C GLN A 125 -8.85 -22.07 -6.88
N GLU A 126 -8.39 -23.33 -6.81
CA GLU A 126 -8.86 -24.32 -5.84
C GLU A 126 -8.62 -23.89 -4.39
N ILE A 127 -7.45 -23.32 -4.10
CA ILE A 127 -7.14 -22.78 -2.76
C ILE A 127 -8.11 -21.66 -2.39
N LEU A 128 -8.39 -20.74 -3.31
CA LEU A 128 -9.34 -19.64 -3.07
C LEU A 128 -10.77 -20.16 -2.87
N ILE A 129 -11.23 -21.10 -3.68
CA ILE A 129 -12.57 -21.70 -3.54
C ILE A 129 -12.70 -22.36 -2.17
N LYS A 130 -11.71 -23.16 -1.77
CA LYS A 130 -11.71 -23.85 -0.48
C LYS A 130 -11.67 -22.86 0.69
N LYS A 131 -10.89 -21.78 0.59
CA LYS A 131 -10.78 -20.77 1.64
C LYS A 131 -12.10 -20.02 1.85
N TYR A 132 -12.81 -19.71 0.76
CA TYR A 132 -14.03 -18.90 0.78
C TYR A 132 -15.32 -19.72 0.66
N GLU A 133 -15.29 -21.03 0.91
CA GLU A 133 -16.42 -21.96 0.72
C GLU A 133 -17.71 -21.51 1.44
N GLY A 134 -17.60 -20.86 2.60
CA GLY A 134 -18.72 -20.32 3.36
C GLY A 134 -19.11 -18.86 3.05
N GLN A 135 -18.47 -18.20 2.07
CA GLN A 135 -18.61 -16.78 1.79
C GLN A 135 -19.06 -16.57 0.33
N PRO A 136 -20.36 -16.64 0.02
CA PRO A 136 -20.85 -16.57 -1.36
C PRO A 136 -20.47 -15.27 -2.08
N GLU A 137 -20.42 -14.15 -1.36
CA GLU A 137 -19.97 -12.85 -1.85
C GLU A 137 -18.50 -12.83 -2.29
N MET A 138 -17.65 -13.65 -1.66
CA MET A 138 -16.25 -13.80 -2.02
C MET A 138 -16.05 -14.83 -3.13
N LEU A 139 -16.81 -15.93 -3.12
CA LEU A 139 -16.81 -16.93 -4.19
C LEU A 139 -17.14 -16.32 -5.55
N ALA A 140 -18.12 -15.42 -5.61
CA ALA A 140 -18.52 -14.73 -6.84
C ALA A 140 -17.41 -13.84 -7.44
N LYS A 141 -16.37 -13.51 -6.67
CA LYS A 141 -15.25 -12.65 -7.08
C LYS A 141 -13.99 -13.43 -7.43
N ILE A 142 -13.98 -14.75 -7.24
CA ILE A 142 -12.81 -15.58 -7.52
C ILE A 142 -12.43 -15.41 -8.99
N PRO A 143 -11.17 -15.05 -9.28
CA PRO A 143 -10.73 -14.87 -10.65
C PRO A 143 -10.84 -16.14 -11.47
N ASP A 144 -11.13 -15.98 -12.76
CA ASP A 144 -11.05 -17.09 -13.72
C ASP A 144 -9.59 -17.43 -14.07
N GLU A 145 -9.39 -18.56 -14.75
CA GLU A 145 -8.05 -19.04 -15.11
C GLU A 145 -7.30 -18.06 -16.02
N GLU A 146 -8.02 -17.34 -16.90
CA GLU A 146 -7.44 -16.34 -17.81
C GLU A 146 -6.90 -15.13 -17.03
N GLN A 147 -7.67 -14.63 -16.06
CA GLN A 147 -7.27 -13.53 -15.17
C GLN A 147 -6.03 -13.89 -14.33
N LEU A 148 -5.97 -15.12 -13.80
CA LEU A 148 -4.82 -15.62 -13.06
C LEU A 148 -3.58 -15.76 -13.96
N SER A 149 -3.75 -16.27 -15.18
CA SER A 149 -2.68 -16.37 -16.17
C SER A 149 -2.12 -14.99 -16.55
N ASN A 150 -2.99 -14.05 -16.86
CA ASN A 150 -2.62 -12.66 -17.16
C ASN A 150 -1.90 -11.99 -15.98
N ARG A 151 -2.33 -12.27 -14.74
CA ARG A 151 -1.66 -11.75 -13.55
C ARG A 151 -0.27 -12.35 -13.37
N ARG A 152 -0.11 -13.66 -13.58
CA ARG A 152 1.18 -14.34 -13.53
C ARG A 152 2.17 -13.75 -14.54
N VAL A 153 1.75 -13.53 -15.78
CA VAL A 153 2.57 -12.85 -16.81
C VAL A 153 3.02 -11.47 -16.34
N THR A 154 2.12 -10.70 -15.71
CA THR A 154 2.44 -9.38 -15.16
C THR A 154 3.49 -9.47 -14.04
N LEU A 155 3.36 -10.44 -13.13
CA LEU A 155 4.31 -10.64 -12.02
C LEU A 155 5.69 -11.06 -12.51
N VAL A 156 5.76 -11.93 -13.54
CA VAL A 156 7.02 -12.32 -14.19
C VAL A 156 7.68 -11.12 -14.87
N LYS A 157 6.91 -10.29 -15.57
CA LYS A 157 7.42 -9.06 -16.19
C LYS A 157 8.03 -8.10 -15.16
N ASN A 158 7.44 -8.04 -13.98
CA ASN A 158 7.91 -7.19 -12.88
C ASN A 158 9.08 -7.80 -12.08
N GLY A 159 9.58 -8.99 -12.48
CA GLY A 159 10.69 -9.65 -11.78
C GLY A 159 10.32 -10.29 -10.44
N VAL A 160 9.03 -10.35 -10.11
CA VAL A 160 8.53 -10.82 -8.80
C VAL A 160 8.34 -12.34 -8.76
N VAL A 161 8.29 -12.98 -9.94
CA VAL A 161 8.16 -14.44 -10.09
C VAL A 161 9.21 -14.91 -11.08
N ALA A 162 9.91 -16.00 -10.76
CA ALA A 162 10.90 -16.61 -11.64
C ALA A 162 10.27 -17.01 -12.99
N LYS A 163 10.99 -16.75 -14.09
CA LYS A 163 10.59 -17.22 -15.42
C LYS A 163 10.62 -18.75 -15.41
N THR A 164 9.47 -19.40 -15.24
CA THR A 164 9.37 -20.81 -15.62
C THR A 164 9.55 -20.87 -17.13
N GLY A 165 10.68 -21.41 -17.59
CA GLY A 165 11.02 -21.48 -18.99
C GLY A 165 9.94 -22.19 -19.82
N ARG A 166 9.93 -21.84 -21.11
CA ARG A 166 9.28 -22.54 -22.24
C ARG A 166 7.88 -22.09 -22.63
N TRP A 167 7.83 -20.93 -23.29
CA TRP A 167 6.94 -20.74 -24.44
C TRP A 167 7.82 -20.50 -25.67
N LYS A 168 8.29 -21.60 -26.31
CA LYS A 168 8.77 -21.53 -27.69
C LYS A 168 7.54 -21.28 -28.56
N ARG A 169 7.23 -20.01 -28.83
CA ARG A 169 6.37 -19.68 -29.97
C ARG A 169 7.17 -20.11 -31.20
N ALA A 170 6.74 -21.19 -31.84
CA ALA A 170 7.37 -21.67 -33.07
C ALA A 170 7.30 -20.54 -34.11
N ARG A 171 8.43 -19.87 -34.32
CA ARG A 171 8.64 -18.97 -35.45
C ARG A 171 9.51 -19.75 -36.42
N THR A 172 8.94 -20.04 -37.58
CA THR A 172 9.57 -20.66 -38.74
C THR A 172 10.89 -19.95 -39.09
N PRO A 173 11.99 -20.67 -39.36
CA PRO A 173 13.23 -20.08 -39.85
C PRO A 173 13.20 -19.96 -41.38
N SER A 174 13.62 -18.81 -41.91
CA SER A 174 14.01 -18.68 -43.30
C SER A 174 15.07 -17.58 -43.42
N VAL A 175 16.29 -18.03 -43.74
CA VAL A 175 17.24 -17.44 -44.70
C VAL A 175 17.90 -16.13 -44.26
N GLU A 176 19.11 -16.24 -43.66
CA GLU A 176 20.44 -16.07 -44.29
C GLU A 176 20.95 -14.63 -44.13
N SER A 177 22.07 -14.48 -43.44
CA SER A 177 23.27 -13.88 -44.04
C SER A 177 24.44 -14.11 -43.11
N GLU A 178 25.47 -14.70 -43.71
CA GLU A 178 26.80 -14.97 -43.20
C GLU A 178 27.62 -13.67 -43.04
N ILE A 179 28.89 -13.87 -42.61
CA ILE A 179 30.06 -12.95 -42.60
C ILE A 179 30.29 -12.33 -41.21
N SER A 180 31.47 -12.40 -40.58
CA SER A 180 32.73 -13.15 -40.77
C SER A 180 33.64 -12.87 -39.53
N GLU A 181 34.46 -13.86 -39.16
CA GLU A 181 35.87 -13.80 -38.70
C GLU A 181 36.26 -12.92 -37.47
N GLU A 182 36.68 -13.55 -36.36
CA GLU A 182 38.08 -13.83 -35.94
C GLU A 182 38.85 -12.65 -35.31
N ARG A 183 39.20 -12.76 -34.02
CA ARG A 183 40.60 -12.86 -33.57
C ARG A 183 40.77 -13.10 -32.07
N MET A 184 41.76 -13.94 -31.78
CA MET A 184 42.20 -14.42 -30.47
C MET A 184 42.98 -13.38 -29.66
N GLY A 185 42.77 -13.44 -28.33
CA GLY A 185 43.73 -13.46 -27.22
C GLY A 185 44.97 -12.56 -27.18
N ARG A 186 45.22 -11.95 -26.00
CA ARG A 186 46.46 -12.14 -25.20
C ARG A 186 46.41 -11.35 -23.87
N ASP A 187 46.52 -12.13 -22.80
CA ASP A 187 47.22 -12.00 -21.51
C ASP A 187 47.39 -10.66 -20.73
N ASN A 188 47.08 -10.83 -19.44
CA ASN A 188 47.46 -10.10 -18.21
C ASN A 188 48.74 -9.25 -18.24
N GLU A 189 48.66 -8.10 -17.57
CA GLU A 189 49.71 -7.65 -16.65
C GLU A 189 49.09 -6.89 -15.48
N VAL A 190 49.57 -7.24 -14.28
CA VAL A 190 49.15 -6.77 -12.96
C VAL A 190 50.00 -5.56 -12.61
N GLU A 191 49.37 -4.44 -12.25
CA GLU A 191 50.03 -3.40 -11.46
C GLU A 191 49.18 -3.02 -10.25
N GLU A 192 49.76 -3.33 -9.10
CA GLU A 192 49.44 -2.90 -7.75
C GLU A 192 49.09 -1.41 -7.67
N LYS A 193 47.86 -1.12 -7.24
CA LYS A 193 47.58 0.10 -6.48
C LYS A 193 46.93 -0.29 -5.16
N VAL A 194 47.69 0.00 -4.11
CA VAL A 194 47.35 -0.06 -2.69
C VAL A 194 45.92 0.43 -2.47
N GLN A 195 45.06 -0.51 -2.11
CA GLN A 195 43.71 -0.25 -1.60
C GLN A 195 43.83 0.43 -0.25
N HIS A 196 43.49 1.72 -0.19
CA HIS A 196 42.92 2.25 1.04
C HIS A 196 41.45 1.82 1.04
N ASP A 197 41.19 0.83 1.87
CA ASP A 197 39.87 0.34 2.27
C ASP A 197 39.14 1.43 3.07
N ASP A 198 38.51 2.35 2.36
CA ASP A 198 37.42 3.15 2.90
C ASP A 198 36.16 2.74 2.12
N GLY A 199 35.56 1.62 2.56
CA GLY A 199 34.29 1.14 2.03
C GLY A 199 33.24 2.24 2.09
N GLU A 200 33.00 2.88 0.95
CA GLU A 200 31.86 3.76 0.72
C GLU A 200 30.61 2.87 0.61
N ALA A 201 30.21 2.31 1.76
CA ALA A 201 28.90 1.74 1.94
C ALA A 201 27.92 2.89 1.67
N ASP A 202 27.12 2.72 0.62
CA ASP A 202 26.02 3.58 0.22
C ASP A 202 25.08 3.74 1.44
N ASP A 203 25.38 4.72 2.31
CA ASP A 203 24.69 4.94 3.59
C ASP A 203 23.30 5.44 3.24
N HIS A 204 22.39 4.50 3.00
CA HIS A 204 21.00 4.72 2.64
C HIS A 204 20.29 5.60 3.69
N PHE A 205 20.91 5.78 4.87
CA PHE A 205 20.48 6.61 5.97
C PHE A 205 21.45 7.76 6.28
N ASP A 206 22.14 8.29 5.27
CA ASP A 206 22.93 9.52 5.41
C ASP A 206 22.06 10.67 5.98
N LYS A 207 22.62 11.38 6.97
CA LYS A 207 21.89 12.44 7.69
C LYS A 207 21.47 13.53 6.71
N THR A 208 22.36 14.00 5.86
CA THR A 208 22.12 15.14 4.96
C THR A 208 21.06 14.78 3.92
N LYS A 209 21.14 13.57 3.36
CA LYS A 209 20.16 13.02 2.42
C LYS A 209 18.78 12.90 3.04
N LEU A 210 18.66 12.34 4.25
CA LEU A 210 17.39 12.21 4.96
C LEU A 210 16.79 13.56 5.35
N MET A 211 17.60 14.51 5.83
CA MET A 211 17.13 15.86 6.15
C MET A 211 16.52 16.54 4.93
N LYS A 212 17.21 16.49 3.78
CA LYS A 212 16.72 17.06 2.52
C LYS A 212 15.44 16.37 2.03
N GLU A 213 15.42 15.04 2.12
CA GLU A 213 14.30 14.23 1.66
C GLU A 213 13.04 14.47 2.49
N PHE A 214 13.13 14.49 3.81
CA PHE A 214 11.97 14.67 4.69
C PHE A 214 11.51 16.13 4.76
N ALA A 215 12.40 17.10 4.53
CA ALA A 215 12.00 18.48 4.31
C ALA A 215 11.14 18.64 3.04
N ALA A 216 11.51 17.95 1.95
CA ALA A 216 10.77 17.98 0.69
C ALA A 216 9.50 17.11 0.72
N PHE A 217 9.54 15.97 1.43
CA PHE A 217 8.47 14.98 1.50
C PHE A 217 8.23 14.54 2.95
N PRO A 218 7.54 15.36 3.78
CA PRO A 218 7.33 15.07 5.20
C PRO A 218 6.54 13.78 5.47
N ALA A 219 5.81 13.29 4.46
CA ALA A 219 5.06 12.03 4.51
C ALA A 219 5.91 10.76 4.49
N ARG A 220 7.14 10.86 3.98
CA ARG A 220 7.97 9.70 3.65
C ARG A 220 8.37 8.82 4.83
N PRO A 221 8.71 9.36 6.02
CA PRO A 221 9.05 8.53 7.17
C PRO A 221 7.82 7.99 7.92
N VAL A 222 6.59 8.20 7.46
CA VAL A 222 5.42 7.64 8.16
C VAL A 222 5.43 6.11 8.08
N LEU A 223 5.04 5.49 9.19
CA LEU A 223 5.17 4.07 9.52
C LEU A 223 6.59 3.58 9.79
N TRP A 224 7.60 4.47 9.74
CA TRP A 224 8.97 4.05 10.06
C TRP A 224 9.15 3.83 11.56
N ASN A 225 9.94 2.81 11.90
CA ASN A 225 10.28 2.49 13.27
C ASN A 225 11.50 3.30 13.72
N VAL A 226 11.47 3.76 14.96
CA VAL A 226 12.55 4.51 15.61
C VAL A 226 12.77 3.99 17.03
N LEU A 227 13.97 4.21 17.56
CA LEU A 227 14.37 3.85 18.92
C LEU A 227 14.64 5.13 19.71
N LYS A 228 14.07 5.19 20.91
CA LYS A 228 14.37 6.17 21.95
C LYS A 228 15.09 5.47 23.09
N VAL A 229 16.19 6.07 23.54
CA VAL A 229 16.96 5.59 24.69
C VAL A 229 16.55 6.41 25.91
N ARG A 230 16.21 5.75 27.01
CA ARG A 230 16.02 6.39 28.32
C ARG A 230 16.96 5.78 29.34
N TYR A 231 17.47 6.61 30.22
CA TYR A 231 18.23 6.16 31.40
C TYR A 231 17.30 6.24 32.59
N ILE A 232 17.07 5.10 33.24
CA ILE A 232 16.25 5.00 34.45
C ILE A 232 17.21 4.76 35.61
N ASP A 233 17.09 5.58 36.65
CA ASP A 233 17.82 5.39 37.90
C ASP A 233 17.08 4.34 38.73
N ASP A 234 17.69 3.17 38.91
CA ASP A 234 17.11 2.15 39.76
C ASP A 234 17.30 2.53 41.24
N LYS A 235 16.42 2.06 42.11
CA LYS A 235 16.45 2.35 43.56
C LYS A 235 17.75 1.90 44.26
N ASN A 236 18.59 1.15 43.56
CA ASN A 236 19.92 0.70 44.00
C ASN A 236 21.08 1.58 43.50
N GLY A 237 20.83 2.72 42.82
CA GLY A 237 21.86 3.59 42.27
C GLY A 237 22.54 3.05 41.02
N SER A 238 21.90 2.10 40.34
CA SER A 238 22.35 1.55 39.06
C SER A 238 21.55 2.17 37.92
N MET A 239 22.23 2.76 36.94
CA MET A 239 21.59 3.29 35.74
C MET A 239 21.26 2.15 34.77
N VAL A 240 19.96 1.94 34.53
CA VAL A 240 19.48 0.96 33.55
C VAL A 240 19.09 1.70 32.27
N THR A 241 19.71 1.33 31.15
CA THR A 241 19.36 1.83 29.82
C THR A 241 18.14 1.07 29.30
N GLN A 242 17.02 1.76 29.15
CA GLN A 242 15.81 1.22 28.53
C GLN A 242 15.73 1.68 27.07
N TRP A 243 15.47 0.73 26.18
CA TRP A 243 15.23 0.95 24.75
C TRP A 243 13.74 0.91 24.49
N LEU A 244 13.20 2.01 23.97
CA LEU A 244 11.79 2.11 23.58
C LEU A 244 11.71 2.21 22.06
N THR A 245 11.08 1.22 21.45
CA THR A 245 10.72 1.31 20.03
C THR A 245 9.50 2.21 19.90
N GLY A 246 9.44 2.95 18.81
CA GLY A 246 8.30 3.76 18.43
C GLY A 246 8.12 3.80 16.93
N GLN A 247 6.96 4.26 16.48
CA GLN A 247 6.60 4.38 15.07
C GLN A 247 6.21 5.82 14.76
N VAL A 248 6.69 6.34 13.64
CA VAL A 248 6.24 7.63 13.09
C VAL A 248 4.81 7.46 12.59
N ILE A 249 3.86 8.09 13.27
CA ILE A 249 2.42 7.96 12.97
C ILE A 249 1.88 9.08 12.07
N GLY A 250 2.65 10.16 11.90
CA GLY A 250 2.23 11.29 11.07
C GLY A 250 3.16 12.48 11.18
N TRP A 251 2.76 13.58 10.55
CA TRP A 251 3.44 14.86 10.64
C TRP A 251 2.42 16.00 10.62
N GLU A 252 2.78 17.12 11.23
CA GLU A 252 2.03 18.36 11.25
C GLU A 252 2.78 19.41 10.41
N THR A 253 2.06 20.15 9.57
CA THR A 253 2.58 21.34 8.88
C THR A 253 1.68 22.53 9.19
N GLY A 254 2.27 23.72 9.32
CA GLY A 254 1.53 24.98 9.43
C GLY A 254 1.98 25.96 8.36
N GLU A 255 1.15 26.96 8.02
CA GLU A 255 1.42 27.94 6.94
C GLU A 255 2.81 28.59 7.02
N HIS A 256 3.38 28.70 8.23
CA HIS A 256 4.71 29.27 8.46
C HIS A 256 5.57 28.47 9.47
N LYS A 257 5.28 27.19 9.70
CA LYS A 257 6.01 26.37 10.68
C LYS A 257 6.68 25.18 9.99
N PRO A 258 7.94 24.84 10.35
CA PRO A 258 8.59 23.64 9.85
C PRO A 258 7.78 22.41 10.24
N ALA A 259 7.82 21.38 9.40
CA ALA A 259 7.13 20.13 9.67
C ALA A 259 7.62 19.53 11.00
N LYS A 260 6.68 19.00 11.79
CA LYS A 260 6.97 18.25 13.00
C LYS A 260 6.38 16.86 12.88
N TRP A 261 7.12 15.84 13.28
CA TRP A 261 6.70 14.45 13.17
C TRP A 261 6.17 13.96 14.49
N MET A 262 5.10 13.18 14.44
CA MET A 262 4.51 12.53 15.60
C MET A 262 5.00 11.10 15.65
N VAL A 263 5.60 10.71 16.77
CA VAL A 263 6.05 9.34 17.03
C VAL A 263 5.30 8.78 18.22
N ARG A 264 4.81 7.56 18.09
CA ARG A 264 4.22 6.79 19.19
C ARG A 264 5.21 5.76 19.66
N PHE A 265 5.59 5.81 20.93
CA PHE A 265 6.45 4.83 21.55
C PHE A 265 5.64 3.68 22.15
N THR A 266 6.31 2.55 22.39
CA THR A 266 5.73 1.32 22.95
C THR A 266 5.24 1.46 24.40
N ASP A 267 5.70 2.49 25.12
CA ASP A 267 5.18 2.90 26.44
C ASP A 267 3.84 3.67 26.34
N GLY A 268 3.33 3.88 25.13
CA GLY A 268 2.11 4.65 24.86
C GLY A 268 2.35 6.16 24.76
N GLU A 269 3.56 6.66 25.06
CA GLU A 269 3.86 8.08 24.94
C GLU A 269 3.89 8.52 23.48
N LYS A 270 3.28 9.69 23.23
CA LYS A 270 3.36 10.37 21.93
C LYS A 270 4.37 11.51 22.03
N GLY A 271 5.39 11.48 21.18
CA GLY A 271 6.41 12.52 21.07
C GLY A 271 6.23 13.34 19.79
N ARG A 272 6.46 14.66 19.87
CA ARG A 272 6.61 15.53 18.71
C ARG A 272 8.09 15.77 18.47
N LEU A 273 8.55 15.46 17.27
CA LEU A 273 9.94 15.55 16.88
C LEU A 273 10.14 16.57 15.78
N GLU A 274 11.21 17.33 15.90
CA GLU A 274 11.71 18.14 14.80
C GLU A 274 12.47 17.27 13.80
N LEU A 275 12.72 17.83 12.61
CA LEU A 275 13.34 17.12 11.51
C LEU A 275 14.67 16.48 11.92
N GLU A 276 15.53 17.25 12.60
CA GLU A 276 16.85 16.78 13.01
C GLU A 276 16.77 15.68 14.09
N GLU A 277 15.83 15.79 15.02
CA GLU A 277 15.62 14.81 16.07
C GLU A 277 15.14 13.48 15.48
N LEU A 278 14.20 13.53 14.54
CA LEU A 278 13.69 12.35 13.84
C LEU A 278 14.81 11.66 13.06
N VAL A 279 15.56 12.41 12.25
CA VAL A 279 16.66 11.84 11.45
C VAL A 279 17.72 11.22 12.36
N THR A 280 18.05 11.88 13.47
CA THR A 280 19.00 11.34 14.45
C THR A 280 18.51 10.02 15.03
N MET A 281 17.25 9.93 15.43
CA MET A 281 16.66 8.68 15.93
C MET A 281 16.63 7.58 14.88
N ILE A 282 16.28 7.87 13.63
CA ILE A 282 16.30 6.88 12.54
C ILE A 282 17.71 6.32 12.36
N ARG A 283 18.73 7.19 12.33
CA ARG A 283 20.13 6.75 12.18
C ARG A 283 20.61 5.91 13.35
N MET A 284 20.26 6.32 14.59
CA MET A 284 20.56 5.50 15.76
C MET A 284 19.88 4.14 15.68
N SER A 285 18.64 4.09 15.21
CA SER A 285 17.87 2.86 15.06
C SER A 285 18.52 1.90 14.07
N VAL A 286 18.95 2.41 12.92
CA VAL A 286 19.67 1.63 11.89
C VAL A 286 21.00 1.10 12.44
N ARG A 287 21.77 1.95 13.15
CA ARG A 287 23.05 1.53 13.78
C ARG A 287 22.86 0.41 14.80
N LEU A 288 21.69 0.33 15.42
CA LEU A 288 21.32 -0.71 16.38
C LEU A 288 20.65 -1.92 15.73
N GLY A 289 20.62 -1.98 14.39
CA GLY A 289 20.04 -3.09 13.64
C GLY A 289 18.52 -3.12 13.58
N LEU A 290 17.84 -2.03 13.98
CA LEU A 290 16.39 -1.93 13.84
C LEU A 290 16.02 -1.75 12.38
N ASN A 291 15.06 -2.54 11.92
CA ASN A 291 14.42 -2.32 10.63
C ASN A 291 13.50 -1.09 10.68
N VAL A 292 14.07 0.07 10.34
CA VAL A 292 13.37 1.35 10.37
C VAL A 292 12.27 1.47 9.33
N THR A 293 12.31 0.74 8.21
CA THR A 293 11.30 0.89 7.14
C THR A 293 10.07 0.01 7.32
N GLY A 294 10.11 -0.94 8.27
CA GLY A 294 9.04 -1.92 8.49
C GLY A 294 8.81 -2.90 7.33
N ARG A 295 9.63 -2.85 6.26
CA ARG A 295 9.58 -3.78 5.13
C ARG A 295 10.33 -5.05 5.50
N PRO A 296 9.86 -6.26 5.17
CA PRO A 296 10.62 -7.47 5.41
C PRO A 296 12.05 -7.30 4.87
N LEU A 297 13.05 -7.54 5.70
CA LEU A 297 14.42 -7.66 5.20
C LEU A 297 14.40 -8.92 4.32
N ASP A 298 14.76 -8.78 3.04
CA ASP A 298 15.02 -9.94 2.18
C ASP A 298 16.26 -10.64 2.77
N ILE A 299 16.01 -11.67 3.59
CA ILE A 299 17.01 -12.60 4.13
C ILE A 299 16.96 -13.87 3.28
#